data_AF-A0A2S4Y7B2-F1
#
_entry.id   AF-A0A2S4Y7B2-F1
#
_cell.length_a   1.000
_cell.length_b   1.000
_cell.length_c   1.000
_cell.angle_alpha   90.00
_cell.angle_beta   90.00
_cell.angle_gamma   90.00
#
_symmetry.space_group_name_H-M   'P 1'
#
loop_
_entity.id
_entity.type
_entity.pdbx_description
1 polymer ?
#
loop_
_entity_poly.entity_id
_entity_poly.type
_entity_poly.pdbx_seq_one_letter_code
_entity_poly.pdbx_strand_id
1 'polypeptide(L)'
;MPARLRAFLATVVLAAAALLGAGSPALAGAAAPRPFVIEGLDLHDATIKRFGDTYYMYGSMYACGFEWYVNNTPWCGFGVSTASRPQGPWSAPKPLFAPDTRDPYAKRSWQETCGGTGQGCFNPRMIQRTGWGLDDGAFLLWFNAPRHHTDTKVNAYNVMTCAGPAGPCGPSTAGGTYTKPTLTVCAGNGDFGIIERPRTRPAIVCTMPGETALSIEELSASGDSGTGMGVRSVAGLTHVEGPGGWWNAKHQTYVLTYSDQGCGYCAGTPTSYATSPSLYSGWTAPGNVGWGAPVYGRRVINGTSCGGQPRTVTVLDGQPWQIVDLWRGTRNETQAGTLLAPLSYTPTQGTPGDGKRWIPPVSYSCS
;
A
#
# COMPACT_ATOMS: atom_id res chain seq x y z
N MET A 1 28.80 -60.35 -37.98
CA MET A 1 28.34 -60.24 -36.57
C MET A 1 26.82 -60.06 -36.57
N PRO A 2 26.07 -60.89 -35.84
CA PRO A 2 24.62 -61.01 -36.01
C PRO A 2 23.87 -59.83 -35.36
N ALA A 3 22.82 -59.36 -36.03
CA ALA A 3 22.03 -58.17 -35.70
C ALA A 3 21.42 -58.15 -34.28
N ARG A 4 21.40 -59.30 -33.59
CA ARG A 4 20.91 -59.41 -32.20
C ARG A 4 21.84 -58.79 -31.15
N LEU A 5 23.13 -58.61 -31.45
CA LEU A 5 24.08 -57.98 -30.51
C LEU A 5 23.96 -56.45 -30.49
N ARG A 6 23.52 -55.83 -31.59
CA ARG A 6 23.32 -54.36 -31.67
C ARG A 6 22.10 -53.88 -30.89
N ALA A 7 21.05 -54.69 -30.83
CA ALA A 7 19.85 -54.35 -30.08
C ALA A 7 20.09 -54.37 -28.56
N PHE A 8 20.92 -55.30 -28.05
CA PHE A 8 21.17 -55.41 -26.61
C PHE A 8 22.08 -54.30 -26.06
N LEU A 9 23.05 -53.83 -26.86
CA LEU A 9 23.90 -52.69 -26.48
C LEU A 9 23.15 -51.35 -26.49
N ALA A 10 22.17 -51.17 -27.37
CA ALA A 10 21.37 -49.93 -27.40
C ALA A 10 20.48 -49.77 -26.15
N THR A 11 19.92 -50.88 -25.63
CA THR A 11 19.05 -50.85 -24.43
C THR A 11 19.85 -50.62 -23.14
N VAL A 12 21.07 -51.14 -23.04
CA VAL A 12 21.93 -50.94 -21.86
C VAL A 12 22.45 -49.49 -21.80
N VAL A 13 22.73 -48.85 -22.94
CA VAL A 13 23.17 -47.44 -22.97
C VAL A 13 22.02 -46.48 -22.63
N LEU A 14 20.77 -46.76 -23.03
CA LEU A 14 19.63 -45.94 -22.61
C LEU A 14 19.28 -46.12 -21.12
N ALA A 15 19.46 -47.30 -20.55
CA ALA A 15 19.23 -47.53 -19.11
C ALA A 15 20.31 -46.86 -18.23
N ALA A 16 21.57 -46.80 -18.71
CA ALA A 16 22.64 -46.10 -18.00
C ALA A 16 22.50 -44.57 -18.07
N ALA A 17 21.94 -44.01 -19.15
CA ALA A 17 21.67 -42.57 -19.27
C ALA A 17 20.54 -42.09 -18.35
N ALA A 18 19.59 -42.96 -17.99
CA ALA A 18 18.52 -42.63 -17.03
C ALA A 18 19.01 -42.61 -15.56
N LEU A 19 20.11 -43.30 -15.24
CA LEU A 19 20.70 -43.35 -13.89
C LEU A 19 21.79 -42.29 -13.66
N LEU A 20 22.24 -41.61 -14.71
CA LEU A 20 23.17 -40.47 -14.66
C LEU A 20 22.46 -39.13 -14.82
N GLY A 21 21.14 -39.09 -14.67
CA GLY A 21 20.39 -37.85 -14.46
C GLY A 21 20.89 -37.19 -13.19
N ALA A 22 21.94 -36.37 -13.34
CA ALA A 22 22.45 -35.49 -12.32
C ALA A 22 21.24 -34.76 -11.74
N GLY A 23 20.89 -35.10 -10.50
CA GLY A 23 19.85 -34.42 -9.76
C GLY A 23 20.17 -32.94 -9.85
N SER A 24 19.35 -32.20 -10.60
CA SER A 24 19.46 -30.75 -10.62
C SER A 24 19.42 -30.32 -9.16
N PRO A 25 20.42 -29.58 -8.66
CA PRO A 25 20.40 -29.15 -7.28
C PRO A 25 19.05 -28.48 -7.07
N ALA A 26 18.27 -29.01 -6.12
CA ALA A 26 17.06 -28.35 -5.70
C ALA A 26 17.47 -26.92 -5.38
N LEU A 27 16.98 -25.96 -6.18
CA LEU A 27 17.21 -24.54 -5.92
C LEU A 27 16.79 -24.32 -4.48
N ALA A 28 17.79 -24.12 -3.61
CA ALA A 28 17.54 -23.78 -2.23
C ALA A 28 16.60 -22.58 -2.27
N GLY A 29 15.37 -22.76 -1.76
CA GLY A 29 14.37 -21.71 -1.78
C GLY A 29 14.99 -20.45 -1.20
N ALA A 30 14.92 -19.33 -1.92
CA ALA A 30 15.43 -18.06 -1.44
C ALA A 30 14.92 -17.82 -0.02
N ALA A 31 15.83 -17.49 0.90
CA ALA A 31 15.46 -17.22 2.28
C ALA A 31 14.36 -16.15 2.31
N ALA A 32 13.37 -16.34 3.18
CA ALA A 32 12.30 -15.37 3.33
C ALA A 32 12.90 -13.97 3.61
N PRO A 33 12.39 -12.92 2.94
CA PRO A 33 12.87 -11.57 3.20
C PRO A 33 12.69 -11.24 4.68
N ARG A 34 13.63 -10.46 5.23
CA ARG A 34 13.57 -10.00 6.62
C ARG A 34 12.97 -8.59 6.69
N PRO A 35 12.24 -8.27 7.77
CA PRO A 35 11.81 -6.90 8.02
C PRO A 35 13.01 -5.96 8.19
N PHE A 36 12.82 -4.68 7.90
CA PHE A 36 13.84 -3.65 8.10
C PHE A 36 13.21 -2.28 8.36
N VAL A 37 13.94 -1.43 9.08
CA VAL A 37 13.51 -0.08 9.43
C VAL A 37 14.31 0.95 8.64
N ILE A 38 13.62 1.99 8.16
CA ILE A 38 14.20 3.20 7.59
C ILE A 38 14.03 4.31 8.63
N GLU A 39 15.14 4.90 9.06
CA GLU A 39 15.17 5.97 10.05
C GLU A 39 15.86 7.22 9.48
N GLY A 40 15.58 8.38 10.07
CA GLY A 40 16.24 9.64 9.71
C GLY A 40 15.83 10.24 8.37
N LEU A 41 14.75 9.74 7.77
CA LEU A 41 14.19 10.25 6.52
C LEU A 41 12.83 10.91 6.81
N ASP A 42 12.70 12.19 6.50
CA ASP A 42 11.45 12.96 6.66
C ASP A 42 10.46 12.61 5.54
N LEU A 43 10.06 11.33 5.47
CA LEU A 43 9.10 10.80 4.51
C LEU A 43 8.19 9.82 5.25
N HIS A 44 7.11 10.36 5.77
CA HIS A 44 6.16 9.60 6.59
C HIS A 44 4.99 9.10 5.75
N ASP A 45 4.13 8.26 6.35
CA ASP A 45 2.96 7.70 5.70
C ASP A 45 3.30 7.12 4.33
N ALA A 46 4.45 6.46 4.28
CA ALA A 46 5.21 6.32 3.06
C ALA A 46 4.65 5.26 2.12
N THR A 47 5.04 5.35 0.86
CA THR A 47 5.01 4.22 -0.07
C THR A 47 6.34 4.11 -0.78
N ILE A 48 6.77 2.88 -1.07
CA ILE A 48 7.98 2.62 -1.85
C ILE A 48 7.57 1.98 -3.16
N LYS A 49 8.10 2.46 -4.29
CA LYS A 49 7.92 1.86 -5.61
C LYS A 49 9.26 1.63 -6.27
N ARG A 50 9.34 0.62 -7.12
CA ARG A 50 10.48 0.43 -8.01
C ARG A 50 10.09 0.84 -9.43
N PHE A 51 10.85 1.75 -10.02
CA PHE A 51 10.74 2.11 -11.43
C PHE A 51 12.10 1.90 -12.09
N GLY A 52 12.15 1.00 -13.08
CA GLY A 52 13.43 0.49 -13.60
C GLY A 52 14.26 -0.15 -12.49
N ASP A 53 15.51 0.29 -12.34
CA ASP A 53 16.44 -0.21 -11.31
C ASP A 53 16.53 0.67 -10.06
N THR A 54 15.63 1.66 -9.93
CA THR A 54 15.63 2.60 -8.80
C THR A 54 14.40 2.39 -7.93
N TYR A 55 14.61 2.35 -6.61
CA TYR A 55 13.55 2.43 -5.62
C TYR A 55 13.31 3.89 -5.27
N TYR A 56 12.04 4.25 -5.15
CA TYR A 56 11.56 5.58 -4.81
C TYR A 56 10.69 5.46 -3.57
N MET A 57 11.06 6.17 -2.50
CA MET A 57 10.23 6.34 -1.32
C MET A 57 9.53 7.69 -1.41
N TYR A 58 8.21 7.68 -1.28
CA TYR A 58 7.36 8.86 -1.26
C TYR A 58 6.72 8.99 0.10
N GLY A 59 6.61 10.19 0.64
CA GLY A 59 6.03 10.41 1.96
C GLY A 59 5.74 11.87 2.25
N SER A 60 4.98 12.13 3.32
CA SER A 60 4.77 13.47 3.84
C SER A 60 6.02 13.94 4.57
N MET A 61 6.35 15.22 4.42
CA MET A 61 7.45 15.87 5.12
C MET A 61 6.88 16.65 6.32
N TYR A 62 7.55 16.59 7.47
CA TYR A 62 7.17 17.29 8.70
C TYR A 62 8.29 18.16 9.30
N ALA A 63 9.53 18.06 8.78
CA ALA A 63 10.70 18.72 9.36
C ALA A 63 10.66 20.26 9.37
N CYS A 64 9.80 20.87 8.56
CA CYS A 64 9.58 22.32 8.57
C CYS A 64 8.70 22.81 9.75
N GLY A 65 8.25 21.90 10.62
CA GLY A 65 7.46 22.22 11.82
C GLY A 65 5.97 21.99 11.68
N PHE A 66 5.52 21.09 10.80
CA PHE A 66 4.11 20.72 10.73
C PHE A 66 3.65 20.08 12.05
N GLU A 67 2.50 20.50 12.57
CA GLU A 67 1.85 19.83 13.70
C GLU A 67 0.39 19.52 13.37
N TRP A 68 0.02 18.25 13.50
CA TRP A 68 -1.33 17.81 13.22
C TRP A 68 -2.34 18.41 14.22
N TYR A 69 -3.46 18.88 13.70
CA TYR A 69 -4.50 19.63 14.41
C TYR A 69 -4.01 20.91 15.10
N VAL A 70 -2.92 21.51 14.63
CA VAL A 70 -2.50 22.86 15.03
C VAL A 70 -2.62 23.78 13.82
N ASN A 71 -3.52 24.76 13.92
CA ASN A 71 -3.76 25.72 12.85
C ASN A 71 -2.50 26.54 12.54
N ASN A 72 -2.32 26.87 11.27
CA ASN A 72 -1.26 27.76 10.78
C ASN A 72 0.17 27.27 11.05
N THR A 73 0.38 25.97 11.23
CA THR A 73 1.73 25.40 11.15
C THR A 73 2.15 25.21 9.69
N PRO A 74 3.46 25.31 9.39
CA PRO A 74 3.97 25.05 8.05
C PRO A 74 3.58 23.64 7.56
N TRP A 75 3.12 23.50 6.32
CA TRP A 75 2.92 22.18 5.71
C TRP A 75 4.08 21.95 4.76
N CYS A 76 4.91 20.94 5.04
CA CYS A 76 6.21 20.84 4.38
C CYS A 76 6.13 20.25 2.97
N GLY A 77 4.98 19.75 2.56
CA GLY A 77 4.81 19.12 1.26
C GLY A 77 4.98 17.62 1.29
N PHE A 78 5.00 17.05 0.10
CA PHE A 78 5.38 15.66 -0.12
C PHE A 78 6.78 15.60 -0.71
N GLY A 79 7.54 14.61 -0.29
CA GLY A 79 8.89 14.37 -0.78
C GLY A 79 9.06 13.04 -1.50
N VAL A 80 10.19 12.92 -2.18
CA VAL A 80 10.68 11.69 -2.77
C VAL A 80 12.16 11.50 -2.44
N SER A 81 12.53 10.27 -2.12
CA SER A 81 13.92 9.84 -1.98
C SER A 81 14.18 8.60 -2.85
N THR A 82 15.43 8.38 -3.25
CA THR A 82 15.83 7.29 -4.14
C THR A 82 16.92 6.41 -3.55
N ALA A 83 16.90 5.13 -3.90
CA ALA A 83 17.93 4.16 -3.53
C ALA A 83 18.05 3.04 -4.59
N SER A 84 19.17 2.34 -4.60
CA SER A 84 19.38 1.14 -5.44
C SER A 84 18.85 -0.15 -4.81
N ARG A 85 18.50 -0.11 -3.52
CA ARG A 85 17.93 -1.20 -2.74
C ARG A 85 16.88 -0.62 -1.79
N PRO A 86 15.85 -1.39 -1.41
CA PRO A 86 14.79 -0.86 -0.55
C PRO A 86 15.25 -0.56 0.89
N GLN A 87 16.36 -1.15 1.33
CA GLN A 87 17.00 -0.81 2.62
C GLN A 87 17.81 0.50 2.58
N GLY A 88 17.97 1.12 1.41
CA GLY A 88 18.84 2.28 1.22
C GLY A 88 20.28 1.92 0.81
N PRO A 89 21.25 2.85 0.98
CA PRO A 89 21.05 4.20 1.53
C PRO A 89 20.12 5.04 0.64
N TRP A 90 19.27 5.83 1.31
CA TRP A 90 18.31 6.72 0.66
C TRP A 90 18.95 8.10 0.41
N SER A 91 18.66 8.71 -0.73
CA SER A 91 19.05 10.09 -1.01
C SER A 91 18.35 11.07 -0.05
N ALA A 92 18.84 12.31 0.04
CA ALA A 92 18.09 13.36 0.72
C ALA A 92 16.69 13.52 0.06
N PRO A 93 15.61 13.68 0.84
CA PRO A 93 14.28 13.95 0.30
C PRO A 93 14.28 15.20 -0.57
N LYS A 94 13.57 15.13 -1.70
CA LYS A 94 13.32 16.26 -2.59
C LYS A 94 11.82 16.50 -2.68
N PRO A 95 11.35 17.76 -2.68
CA PRO A 95 9.92 18.05 -2.79
C PRO A 95 9.36 17.64 -4.15
N LEU A 96 8.14 17.09 -4.18
CA LEU A 96 7.40 16.78 -5.40
C LEU A 96 6.72 18.02 -6.00
N PHE A 97 6.32 18.97 -5.17
CA PHE A 97 5.88 20.31 -5.55
C PHE A 97 6.04 21.25 -4.35
N ALA A 98 6.10 22.55 -4.59
CA ALA A 98 6.27 23.51 -3.50
C ALA A 98 4.94 23.81 -2.79
N PRO A 99 4.89 23.86 -1.45
CA PRO A 99 3.66 24.16 -0.68
C PRO A 99 2.98 25.48 -1.03
N ASP A 100 3.72 26.47 -1.51
CA ASP A 100 3.19 27.78 -1.93
C ASP A 100 2.51 27.75 -3.30
N THR A 101 2.65 26.65 -4.05
CA THR A 101 1.96 26.49 -5.34
C THR A 101 0.45 26.43 -5.14
N ARG A 102 -0.28 26.81 -6.20
CA ARG A 102 -1.74 26.90 -6.18
C ARG A 102 -2.37 25.52 -6.14
N ASP A 103 -3.24 25.32 -5.15
CA ASP A 103 -4.32 24.34 -5.15
C ASP A 103 -5.41 24.80 -6.15
N PRO A 104 -5.54 24.13 -7.31
CA PRO A 104 -6.43 24.59 -8.36
C PRO A 104 -7.91 24.45 -8.01
N TYR A 105 -8.27 23.50 -7.12
CA TYR A 105 -9.66 23.25 -6.75
C TYR A 105 -10.16 24.32 -5.78
N ALA A 106 -9.44 24.52 -4.68
CA ALA A 106 -9.86 25.48 -3.66
C ALA A 106 -9.38 26.92 -3.92
N LYS A 107 -8.65 27.15 -5.01
CA LYS A 107 -8.20 28.47 -5.50
C LYS A 107 -7.35 29.25 -4.50
N ARG A 108 -6.47 28.55 -3.77
CA ARG A 108 -5.52 29.09 -2.77
C ARG A 108 -4.20 28.32 -2.84
N SER A 109 -3.24 28.57 -1.96
CA SER A 109 -2.02 27.76 -1.88
C SER A 109 -2.26 26.41 -1.21
N TRP A 110 -1.41 25.41 -1.52
CA TRP A 110 -1.40 24.16 -0.74
C TRP A 110 -1.02 24.39 0.72
N GLN A 111 -0.19 25.39 1.01
CA GLN A 111 0.14 25.81 2.36
C GLN A 111 -1.12 26.25 3.14
N GLU A 112 -2.02 27.01 2.51
CA GLU A 112 -3.30 27.38 3.13
C GLU A 112 -4.25 26.18 3.24
N THR A 113 -4.32 25.32 2.21
CA THR A 113 -5.19 24.13 2.21
C THR A 113 -4.77 23.13 3.28
N CYS A 114 -3.48 22.82 3.39
CA CYS A 114 -2.95 21.74 4.21
C CYS A 114 -2.47 22.23 5.60
N GLY A 115 -1.86 23.41 5.70
CA GLY A 115 -1.34 23.97 6.95
C GLY A 115 -2.31 24.91 7.68
N GLY A 116 -3.17 25.63 6.95
CA GLY A 116 -4.00 26.70 7.52
C GLY A 116 -4.94 26.26 8.66
N THR A 117 -5.48 25.05 8.61
CA THR A 117 -6.39 24.50 9.65
C THR A 117 -5.79 23.36 10.46
N GLY A 118 -4.50 23.06 10.27
CA GLY A 118 -3.84 21.91 10.91
C GLY A 118 -4.38 20.54 10.48
N GLN A 119 -5.35 20.47 9.56
CA GLN A 119 -5.90 19.20 9.08
C GLN A 119 -4.89 18.41 8.23
N GLY A 120 -3.84 19.05 7.73
CA GLY A 120 -2.79 18.42 6.93
C GLY A 120 -3.22 18.06 5.52
N CYS A 121 -2.26 17.53 4.78
CA CYS A 121 -2.45 16.73 3.58
C CYS A 121 -1.50 15.55 3.67
N PHE A 122 -1.97 14.36 3.28
CA PHE A 122 -1.31 13.10 3.60
C PHE A 122 -1.40 12.08 2.46
N ASN A 123 -0.82 10.92 2.71
CA ASN A 123 -0.82 9.70 1.93
C ASN A 123 -0.41 9.91 0.48
N PRO A 124 0.78 10.47 0.19
CA PRO A 124 1.25 10.50 -1.18
C PRO A 124 1.41 9.07 -1.70
N ARG A 125 0.73 8.75 -2.80
CA ARG A 125 0.82 7.46 -3.50
C ARG A 125 1.20 7.74 -4.95
N MET A 126 2.41 7.34 -5.32
CA MET A 126 2.84 7.37 -6.72
C MET A 126 2.46 6.08 -7.43
N ILE A 127 1.78 6.18 -8.56
CA ILE A 127 1.58 5.07 -9.51
C ILE A 127 2.03 5.50 -10.90
N GLN A 128 2.49 4.55 -11.71
CA GLN A 128 2.81 4.80 -13.11
C GLN A 128 1.76 4.14 -13.99
N ARG A 129 1.08 4.89 -14.86
CA ARG A 129 0.09 4.37 -15.80
C ARG A 129 0.74 3.49 -16.87
N THR A 130 0.99 2.23 -16.53
CA THR A 130 1.66 1.25 -17.40
C THR A 130 1.05 -0.14 -17.32
N GLY A 131 0.70 -0.70 -18.48
CA GLY A 131 0.02 -1.98 -18.62
C GLY A 131 -1.50 -1.91 -18.47
N TRP A 132 -2.10 -0.75 -18.22
CA TRP A 132 -3.55 -0.58 -18.19
C TRP A 132 -3.99 0.73 -18.84
N GLY A 133 -5.28 0.80 -19.19
CA GLY A 133 -5.92 2.03 -19.61
C GLY A 133 -5.23 2.67 -20.81
N LEU A 134 -4.76 3.91 -20.65
CA LEU A 134 -4.04 4.65 -21.70
C LEU A 134 -2.61 4.14 -21.96
N ASP A 135 -2.01 3.44 -20.98
CA ASP A 135 -0.66 2.85 -21.07
C ASP A 135 0.42 3.78 -21.66
N ASP A 136 0.43 5.03 -21.22
CA ASP A 136 1.31 6.08 -21.73
C ASP A 136 2.50 6.39 -20.80
N GLY A 137 2.65 5.62 -19.73
CA GLY A 137 3.76 5.75 -18.78
C GLY A 137 3.67 6.97 -17.86
N ALA A 138 2.54 7.68 -17.83
CA ALA A 138 2.35 8.86 -16.98
C ALA A 138 2.49 8.52 -15.49
N PHE A 139 3.22 9.34 -14.74
CA PHE A 139 3.32 9.23 -13.28
C PHE A 139 2.22 10.06 -12.62
N LEU A 140 1.45 9.42 -11.75
CA LEU A 140 0.30 10.00 -11.07
C LEU A 140 0.55 10.01 -9.55
N LEU A 141 0.64 11.21 -8.98
CA LEU A 141 0.67 11.42 -7.54
C LEU A 141 -0.77 11.57 -7.03
N TRP A 142 -1.24 10.57 -6.30
CA TRP A 142 -2.45 10.62 -5.50
C TRP A 142 -2.14 11.11 -4.08
N PHE A 143 -3.01 11.90 -3.48
CA PHE A 143 -2.91 12.29 -2.05
C PHE A 143 -4.28 12.78 -1.54
N ASN A 144 -4.46 12.84 -0.21
CA ASN A 144 -5.67 13.40 0.40
C ASN A 144 -5.40 14.78 1.00
N ALA A 145 -6.37 15.68 0.84
CA ALA A 145 -6.46 17.00 1.46
C ALA A 145 -7.80 17.10 2.22
N PRO A 146 -7.84 16.67 3.49
CA PRO A 146 -9.05 16.67 4.33
C PRO A 146 -9.87 17.96 4.29
N ARG A 147 -9.21 19.11 4.19
CA ARG A 147 -9.89 20.42 4.13
C ARG A 147 -10.83 20.55 2.92
N HIS A 148 -10.56 19.91 1.79
CA HIS A 148 -11.48 19.87 0.66
C HIS A 148 -12.84 19.28 1.03
N HIS A 149 -12.83 18.18 1.78
CA HIS A 149 -14.05 17.54 2.24
C HIS A 149 -14.74 18.37 3.33
N THR A 150 -13.99 18.95 4.26
CA THR A 150 -14.56 19.82 5.30
C THR A 150 -15.30 21.01 4.68
N ASP A 151 -14.68 21.68 3.70
CA ASP A 151 -15.20 22.91 3.10
C ASP A 151 -16.38 22.68 2.15
N THR A 152 -16.38 21.57 1.40
CA THR A 152 -17.32 21.39 0.26
C THR A 152 -18.05 20.05 0.23
N LYS A 153 -17.72 19.12 1.14
CA LYS A 153 -18.24 17.74 1.19
C LYS A 153 -17.92 16.86 -0.02
N VAL A 154 -17.14 17.33 -0.99
CA VAL A 154 -16.57 16.45 -2.03
C VAL A 154 -15.50 15.53 -1.43
N ASN A 155 -15.07 14.50 -2.15
CA ASN A 155 -14.02 13.61 -1.67
C ASN A 155 -12.71 14.39 -1.37
N ALA A 156 -11.90 13.94 -0.42
CA ALA A 156 -10.66 14.63 -0.05
C ALA A 156 -9.49 14.40 -1.02
N TYR A 157 -9.63 13.47 -1.97
CA TYR A 157 -8.52 13.01 -2.82
C TYR A 157 -8.21 14.00 -3.93
N ASN A 158 -6.97 13.96 -4.40
CA ASN A 158 -6.41 14.80 -5.45
C ASN A 158 -5.41 13.98 -6.27
N VAL A 159 -5.27 14.32 -7.55
CA VAL A 159 -4.29 13.69 -8.44
C VAL A 159 -3.51 14.75 -9.20
N MET A 160 -2.21 14.56 -9.29
CA MET A 160 -1.34 15.36 -10.16
C MET A 160 -0.54 14.43 -11.08
N THR A 161 -0.40 14.80 -12.35
CA THR A 161 0.63 14.18 -13.19
C THR A 161 2.00 14.78 -12.88
N CYS A 162 3.04 13.97 -13.01
CA CYS A 162 4.42 14.36 -12.74
C CYS A 162 5.30 14.21 -13.98
N ALA A 163 6.35 15.04 -14.08
CA ALA A 163 7.32 14.96 -15.17
C ALA A 163 8.12 13.63 -15.18
N GLY A 164 8.15 12.94 -14.04
CA GLY A 164 8.77 11.64 -13.86
C GLY A 164 8.51 11.10 -12.46
N PRO A 165 9.12 9.96 -12.08
CA PRO A 165 8.90 9.36 -10.77
C PRO A 165 9.40 10.27 -9.64
N ALA A 166 10.44 11.07 -9.87
CA ALA A 166 10.95 12.01 -8.87
C ALA A 166 10.27 13.40 -8.89
N GLY A 167 9.15 13.56 -9.64
CA GLY A 167 8.54 14.86 -9.88
C GLY A 167 9.37 15.75 -10.85
N PRO A 168 9.13 17.07 -10.85
CA PRO A 168 8.07 17.74 -10.11
C PRO A 168 6.67 17.38 -10.63
N CYS A 169 5.65 17.62 -9.81
CA CYS A 169 4.25 17.25 -10.04
C CYS A 169 3.36 18.49 -10.14
N GLY A 170 2.28 18.37 -10.92
CA GLY A 170 1.21 19.34 -10.97
C GLY A 170 1.36 20.46 -12.01
N PRO A 171 0.36 21.35 -12.12
CA PRO A 171 0.21 22.28 -13.25
C PRO A 171 1.32 23.33 -13.42
N SER A 172 2.16 23.53 -12.41
CA SER A 172 3.31 24.43 -12.47
C SER A 172 4.50 23.85 -13.24
N THR A 173 4.41 22.58 -13.65
CA THR A 173 5.44 21.85 -14.40
C THR A 173 5.00 21.59 -15.83
N ALA A 174 5.94 21.60 -16.78
CA ALA A 174 5.66 21.24 -18.17
C ALA A 174 5.05 19.82 -18.27
N GLY A 175 3.86 19.70 -18.87
CA GLY A 175 3.13 18.43 -18.98
C GLY A 175 2.45 17.96 -17.68
N GLY A 176 2.61 18.71 -16.59
CA GLY A 176 1.92 18.47 -15.32
C GLY A 176 0.47 18.94 -15.36
N THR A 177 -0.43 18.18 -14.75
CA THR A 177 -1.85 18.49 -14.64
C THR A 177 -2.32 18.27 -13.21
N TYR A 178 -3.51 18.77 -12.92
CA TYR A 178 -4.24 18.50 -11.68
C TYR A 178 -5.62 18.00 -12.05
N THR A 179 -6.03 16.91 -11.41
CA THR A 179 -7.38 16.37 -11.49
C THR A 179 -7.96 16.35 -10.08
N LYS A 180 -9.17 16.91 -9.93
CA LYS A 180 -10.03 16.62 -8.79
C LYS A 180 -10.81 15.34 -9.12
N PRO A 181 -10.52 14.19 -8.49
CA PRO A 181 -11.11 12.92 -8.91
C PRO A 181 -12.63 12.91 -8.74
N THR A 182 -13.32 12.34 -9.73
CA THR A 182 -14.72 11.94 -9.54
C THR A 182 -14.74 10.55 -8.93
N LEU A 183 -15.15 10.43 -7.66
CA LEU A 183 -15.23 9.18 -6.91
C LEU A 183 -16.62 9.08 -6.30
N THR A 184 -17.31 7.95 -6.50
CA THR A 184 -18.65 7.74 -5.93
C THR A 184 -18.63 6.76 -4.77
N VAL A 185 -17.82 5.71 -4.85
CA VAL A 185 -17.65 4.71 -3.79
C VAL A 185 -16.73 5.26 -2.71
N CYS A 186 -15.57 5.79 -3.10
CA CYS A 186 -14.60 6.49 -2.23
C CYS A 186 -14.88 8.01 -2.14
N ALA A 187 -16.14 8.39 -1.92
CA ALA A 187 -16.58 9.79 -1.95
C ALA A 187 -16.24 10.63 -0.69
N GLY A 188 -15.50 10.07 0.27
CA GLY A 188 -15.28 10.66 1.59
C GLY A 188 -13.91 11.30 1.81
N ASN A 189 -13.52 11.36 3.09
CA ASN A 189 -12.20 11.73 3.58
C ASN A 189 -11.68 10.65 4.51
N GLY A 190 -10.44 10.23 4.31
CA GLY A 190 -9.74 9.30 5.18
C GLY A 190 -8.40 8.89 4.59
N ASP A 191 -7.73 8.00 5.31
CA ASP A 191 -6.55 7.31 4.79
C ASP A 191 -6.89 6.48 3.55
N PHE A 192 -5.90 6.31 2.68
CA PHE A 192 -6.07 5.48 1.50
C PHE A 192 -4.79 4.77 1.08
N GLY A 193 -5.00 3.68 0.34
CA GLY A 193 -3.99 2.94 -0.39
C GLY A 193 -4.43 2.70 -1.83
N ILE A 194 -3.52 2.17 -2.65
CA ILE A 194 -3.82 1.77 -4.04
C ILE A 194 -3.42 0.31 -4.21
N ILE A 195 -4.38 -0.50 -4.65
CA ILE A 195 -4.17 -1.90 -5.02
C ILE A 195 -3.85 -1.93 -6.51
N GLU A 196 -2.62 -2.29 -6.84
CA GLU A 196 -2.17 -2.50 -8.22
C GLU A 196 -2.13 -3.99 -8.55
N ARG A 197 -2.44 -4.30 -9.81
CA ARG A 197 -2.34 -5.64 -10.37
C ARG A 197 -1.82 -5.55 -11.80
N PRO A 198 -0.88 -6.42 -12.23
CA PRO A 198 -0.40 -6.42 -13.60
C PRO A 198 -1.55 -6.48 -14.60
N ARG A 199 -1.49 -5.60 -15.62
CA ARG A 199 -2.45 -5.55 -16.73
C ARG A 199 -3.91 -5.32 -16.33
N THR A 200 -4.15 -4.74 -15.15
CA THR A 200 -5.48 -4.43 -14.64
C THR A 200 -5.49 -2.98 -14.15
N ARG A 201 -6.64 -2.31 -14.26
CA ARG A 201 -6.78 -0.98 -13.66
C ARG A 201 -6.57 -1.06 -12.14
N PRO A 202 -5.83 -0.12 -11.52
CA PRO A 202 -5.69 -0.09 -10.08
C PRO A 202 -7.02 0.21 -9.39
N ALA A 203 -7.10 -0.06 -8.10
CA ALA A 203 -8.22 0.36 -7.26
C ALA A 203 -7.73 1.18 -6.06
N ILE A 204 -8.44 2.26 -5.75
CA ILE A 204 -8.25 2.98 -4.49
C ILE A 204 -9.00 2.23 -3.39
N VAL A 205 -8.35 2.02 -2.25
CA VAL A 205 -9.02 1.63 -1.00
C VAL A 205 -8.97 2.81 -0.05
N CYS A 206 -10.13 3.20 0.48
CA CYS A 206 -10.29 4.42 1.26
C CYS A 206 -11.01 4.15 2.58
N THR A 207 -10.59 4.86 3.61
CA THR A 207 -11.37 5.01 4.85
C THR A 207 -12.46 6.05 4.63
N MET A 208 -13.67 5.73 5.04
CA MET A 208 -14.84 6.59 4.92
C MET A 208 -15.11 7.34 6.22
N PRO A 209 -15.50 8.62 6.17
CA PRO A 209 -15.80 9.40 7.36
C PRO A 209 -17.02 8.83 8.10
N GLY A 210 -17.12 9.07 9.41
CA GLY A 210 -18.17 8.51 10.27
C GLY A 210 -17.68 7.25 10.97
N GLU A 211 -18.23 6.09 10.63
CA GLU A 211 -17.85 4.81 11.26
C GLU A 211 -16.45 4.33 10.87
N THR A 212 -15.67 5.06 10.06
CA THR A 212 -14.34 4.63 9.58
C THR A 212 -14.39 3.23 8.96
N ALA A 213 -15.34 3.02 8.06
CA ALA A 213 -15.45 1.83 7.24
C ALA A 213 -14.50 1.91 6.03
N LEU A 214 -14.11 0.77 5.47
CA LEU A 214 -13.33 0.75 4.23
C LEU A 214 -14.25 0.63 3.02
N SER A 215 -13.93 1.36 1.96
CA SER A 215 -14.52 1.21 0.63
C SER A 215 -13.41 1.04 -0.40
N ILE A 216 -13.74 0.41 -1.53
CA ILE A 216 -12.80 0.16 -2.63
C ILE A 216 -13.46 0.62 -3.92
N GLU A 217 -12.77 1.40 -4.72
CA GLU A 217 -13.24 1.85 -6.04
C GLU A 217 -12.18 1.58 -7.11
N GLU A 218 -12.56 0.96 -8.21
CA GLU A 218 -11.67 0.81 -9.36
C GLU A 218 -11.44 2.18 -10.03
N LEU A 219 -10.18 2.48 -10.33
CA LEU A 219 -9.79 3.70 -11.02
C LEU A 219 -10.12 3.63 -12.52
N SER A 220 -10.35 4.79 -13.13
CA SER A 220 -10.63 4.97 -14.55
C SER A 220 -9.46 4.53 -15.44
N ALA A 221 -9.65 4.50 -16.76
CA ALA A 221 -8.57 4.24 -17.71
C ALA A 221 -7.43 5.27 -17.63
N SER A 222 -7.74 6.52 -17.24
CA SER A 222 -6.75 7.56 -16.95
C SER A 222 -6.11 7.39 -15.57
N GLY A 223 -6.69 6.60 -14.67
CA GLY A 223 -6.12 6.36 -13.34
C GLY A 223 -6.12 7.57 -12.41
N ASP A 224 -6.85 8.65 -12.75
CA ASP A 224 -6.95 9.91 -12.00
C ASP A 224 -8.39 10.20 -11.50
N SER A 225 -9.31 9.26 -11.71
CA SER A 225 -10.70 9.28 -11.24
C SER A 225 -11.18 7.85 -10.98
N GLY A 226 -12.36 7.70 -10.39
CA GLY A 226 -13.02 6.41 -10.24
C GLY A 226 -13.90 6.05 -11.42
N THR A 227 -14.25 4.77 -11.47
CA THR A 227 -15.28 4.24 -12.40
C THR A 227 -16.67 4.20 -11.77
N GLY A 228 -16.78 4.44 -10.46
CA GLY A 228 -17.96 4.15 -9.66
C GLY A 228 -18.22 2.66 -9.39
N MET A 229 -17.39 1.76 -9.92
CA MET A 229 -17.45 0.33 -9.64
C MET A 229 -16.57 -0.03 -8.45
N GLY A 230 -17.10 -0.82 -7.52
CA GLY A 230 -16.38 -1.15 -6.30
C GLY A 230 -17.26 -1.69 -5.19
N VAL A 231 -16.77 -1.62 -3.96
CA VAL A 231 -17.43 -2.10 -2.74
C VAL A 231 -17.49 -0.99 -1.71
N ARG A 232 -18.67 -0.79 -1.12
CA ARG A 232 -18.84 -0.01 0.10
C ARG A 232 -18.84 -0.95 1.31
N SER A 233 -18.31 -0.48 2.44
CA SER A 233 -18.32 -1.21 3.70
C SER A 233 -17.73 -2.62 3.56
N VAL A 234 -16.48 -2.69 3.11
CA VAL A 234 -15.72 -3.94 2.93
C VAL A 234 -15.89 -4.83 4.16
N ALA A 235 -16.47 -6.02 3.96
CA ALA A 235 -16.73 -7.01 5.00
C ALA A 235 -17.48 -6.49 6.25
N GLY A 236 -18.24 -5.39 6.14
CA GLY A 236 -18.92 -4.77 7.28
C GLY A 236 -17.98 -4.17 8.32
N LEU A 237 -16.73 -3.87 7.95
CA LEU A 237 -15.74 -3.29 8.84
C LEU A 237 -16.12 -1.86 9.24
N THR A 238 -15.87 -1.54 10.51
CA THR A 238 -15.99 -0.21 11.11
C THR A 238 -14.82 -0.01 12.07
N HIS A 239 -14.55 1.24 12.43
CA HIS A 239 -13.46 1.64 13.32
C HIS A 239 -12.08 1.26 12.75
N VAL A 240 -11.83 1.40 11.44
CA VAL A 240 -10.59 0.96 10.78
C VAL A 240 -9.98 2.04 9.87
N GLU A 241 -8.65 2.06 9.73
CA GLU A 241 -7.94 2.99 8.84
C GLU A 241 -6.59 2.49 8.33
N GLY A 242 -5.80 3.34 7.68
CA GLY A 242 -4.49 2.99 7.12
C GLY A 242 -4.54 1.80 6.14
N PRO A 243 -5.48 1.76 5.17
CA PRO A 243 -5.66 0.57 4.36
C PRO A 243 -4.57 0.43 3.28
N GLY A 244 -4.16 -0.80 3.03
CA GLY A 244 -3.34 -1.18 1.89
C GLY A 244 -3.66 -2.59 1.44
N GLY A 245 -3.40 -2.91 0.19
CA GLY A 245 -3.65 -4.26 -0.30
C GLY A 245 -2.83 -4.63 -1.52
N TRP A 246 -2.86 -5.91 -1.83
CA TRP A 246 -2.20 -6.45 -3.01
C TRP A 246 -3.01 -7.60 -3.61
N TRP A 247 -2.71 -7.90 -4.88
CA TRP A 247 -3.18 -9.10 -5.54
C TRP A 247 -2.20 -10.25 -5.32
N ASN A 248 -2.63 -11.31 -4.62
CA ASN A 248 -1.88 -12.56 -4.54
C ASN A 248 -2.16 -13.40 -5.79
N ALA A 249 -1.24 -13.38 -6.75
CA ALA A 249 -1.41 -14.10 -8.02
C ALA A 249 -1.44 -15.63 -7.85
N LYS A 250 -0.70 -16.19 -6.88
CA LYS A 250 -0.64 -17.63 -6.62
C LYS A 250 -1.98 -18.21 -6.19
N HIS A 251 -2.72 -17.45 -5.38
CA HIS A 251 -4.01 -17.87 -4.81
C HIS A 251 -5.21 -17.15 -5.40
N GLN A 252 -5.00 -16.30 -6.41
CA GLN A 252 -6.03 -15.51 -7.07
C GLN A 252 -6.95 -14.77 -6.09
N THR A 253 -6.35 -14.08 -5.13
CA THR A 253 -7.09 -13.36 -4.09
C THR A 253 -6.49 -11.99 -3.83
N TYR A 254 -7.36 -11.01 -3.62
CA TYR A 254 -7.01 -9.72 -3.03
C TYR A 254 -6.85 -9.90 -1.54
N VAL A 255 -5.78 -9.32 -1.01
CA VAL A 255 -5.52 -9.26 0.42
C VAL A 255 -5.40 -7.80 0.81
N LEU A 256 -6.15 -7.42 1.83
CA LEU A 256 -6.16 -6.09 2.41
C LEU A 256 -5.64 -6.17 3.84
N THR A 257 -4.84 -5.20 4.25
CA THR A 257 -4.45 -4.95 5.62
C THR A 257 -4.85 -3.54 6.03
N TYR A 258 -5.11 -3.34 7.31
CA TYR A 258 -5.59 -2.08 7.88
C TYR A 258 -5.41 -2.07 9.40
N SER A 259 -5.45 -0.89 9.98
CA SER A 259 -5.49 -0.66 11.43
C SER A 259 -6.86 -1.02 12.00
N ASP A 260 -6.92 -1.75 13.11
CA ASP A 260 -8.17 -2.18 13.77
C ASP A 260 -8.01 -2.18 15.31
N GLN A 261 -8.37 -1.12 16.02
CA GLN A 261 -9.12 0.04 15.56
C GLN A 261 -8.27 1.08 14.79
N GLY A 262 -8.90 2.05 14.14
CA GLY A 262 -8.22 3.22 13.59
C GLY A 262 -7.66 4.11 14.70
N CYS A 263 -6.46 4.65 14.51
CA CYS A 263 -5.84 5.60 15.41
C CYS A 263 -4.68 6.38 14.73
N GLY A 264 -4.93 7.64 14.39
CA GLY A 264 -3.90 8.52 13.84
C GLY A 264 -2.76 8.75 14.83
N TYR A 265 -1.52 8.57 14.37
CA TYR A 265 -0.29 8.75 15.14
C TYR A 265 -0.15 7.84 16.38
N CYS A 266 -0.88 6.72 16.44
CA CYS A 266 -0.67 5.75 17.52
C CYS A 266 0.69 5.03 17.41
N ALA A 267 1.44 5.02 18.52
CA ALA A 267 2.68 4.25 18.71
C ALA A 267 2.43 2.75 18.99
N GLY A 268 1.47 2.16 18.27
CA GLY A 268 1.04 0.78 18.45
C GLY A 268 -0.45 0.62 18.25
N THR A 269 -0.84 -0.03 17.15
CA THR A 269 -2.24 -0.35 16.87
C THR A 269 -2.33 -1.71 16.18
N PRO A 270 -3.40 -2.51 16.34
CA PRO A 270 -3.46 -3.80 15.68
C PRO A 270 -3.54 -3.67 14.16
N THR A 271 -2.76 -4.48 13.43
CA THR A 271 -3.00 -4.73 12.00
C THR A 271 -3.93 -5.93 11.87
N SER A 272 -5.01 -5.74 11.12
CA SER A 272 -5.96 -6.77 10.73
C SER A 272 -5.93 -7.01 9.21
N TYR A 273 -6.65 -8.04 8.75
CA TYR A 273 -6.79 -8.33 7.33
C TYR A 273 -8.23 -8.61 6.88
N ALA A 274 -8.45 -8.41 5.58
CA ALA A 274 -9.61 -8.89 4.83
C ALA A 274 -9.15 -9.50 3.49
N THR A 275 -9.93 -10.42 2.94
CA THR A 275 -9.61 -11.07 1.65
C THR A 275 -10.82 -11.19 0.75
N SER A 276 -10.58 -11.24 -0.56
CA SER A 276 -11.61 -11.49 -1.56
C SER A 276 -11.04 -12.04 -2.87
N PRO A 277 -11.70 -12.99 -3.57
CA PRO A 277 -11.32 -13.34 -4.94
C PRO A 277 -11.63 -12.23 -5.96
N SER A 278 -12.41 -11.20 -5.58
CA SER A 278 -12.87 -10.12 -6.47
C SER A 278 -12.78 -8.75 -5.80
N LEU A 279 -12.41 -7.71 -6.56
CA LEU A 279 -12.47 -6.33 -6.07
C LEU A 279 -13.89 -5.89 -5.76
N TYR A 280 -14.88 -6.43 -6.48
CA TYR A 280 -16.26 -5.91 -6.50
C TYR A 280 -17.22 -6.61 -5.53
N SER A 281 -16.85 -7.74 -4.94
CA SER A 281 -17.70 -8.51 -4.04
C SER A 281 -16.90 -9.59 -3.32
N GLY A 282 -17.49 -10.28 -2.33
CA GLY A 282 -16.87 -11.46 -1.71
C GLY A 282 -15.83 -11.17 -0.63
N TRP A 283 -15.71 -9.91 -0.19
CA TRP A 283 -14.82 -9.53 0.90
C TRP A 283 -15.23 -10.17 2.21
N THR A 284 -14.25 -10.77 2.88
CA THR A 284 -14.39 -11.41 4.17
C THR A 284 -13.31 -10.93 5.12
N ALA A 285 -13.71 -10.65 6.37
CA ALA A 285 -12.83 -10.35 7.47
C ALA A 285 -13.30 -11.18 8.67
N PRO A 286 -12.55 -12.20 9.11
CA PRO A 286 -13.08 -13.14 10.08
C PRO A 286 -13.31 -12.48 11.43
N GLY A 287 -14.53 -12.61 11.92
CA GLY A 287 -14.86 -12.27 13.30
C GLY A 287 -14.34 -13.32 14.29
N ASN A 288 -14.33 -12.98 15.57
CA ASN A 288 -14.17 -13.98 16.62
C ASN A 288 -15.51 -14.69 16.91
N VAL A 289 -15.47 -15.86 17.55
CA VAL A 289 -16.67 -16.60 17.97
C VAL A 289 -16.59 -16.91 19.45
N GLY A 290 -17.74 -17.01 20.12
CA GLY A 290 -17.83 -17.30 21.55
C GLY A 290 -18.49 -16.17 22.35
N TRP A 291 -18.84 -16.45 23.60
CA TRP A 291 -19.54 -15.52 24.47
C TRP A 291 -18.61 -14.38 24.91
N GLY A 292 -18.97 -13.13 24.57
CA GLY A 292 -18.18 -11.93 24.90
C GLY A 292 -16.88 -11.77 24.09
N ALA A 293 -16.66 -12.57 23.05
CA ALA A 293 -15.44 -12.52 22.26
C ALA A 293 -15.33 -11.18 21.49
N PRO A 294 -14.15 -10.53 21.45
CA PRO A 294 -13.97 -9.29 20.70
C PRO A 294 -14.19 -9.55 19.21
N VAL A 295 -14.99 -8.72 18.54
CA VAL A 295 -15.43 -8.94 17.15
C VAL A 295 -14.26 -9.14 16.19
N TYR A 296 -13.10 -8.52 16.42
CA TYR A 296 -11.93 -8.55 15.54
C TYR A 296 -10.87 -9.62 15.87
N GLY A 297 -11.04 -10.40 16.94
CA GLY A 297 -9.94 -11.20 17.51
C GLY A 297 -9.24 -12.17 16.53
N ARG A 298 -9.93 -12.65 15.50
CA ARG A 298 -9.35 -13.58 14.50
C ARG A 298 -8.72 -12.91 13.29
N ARG A 299 -9.11 -11.68 12.97
CA ARG A 299 -8.56 -10.94 11.83
C ARG A 299 -7.32 -10.14 12.19
N VAL A 300 -6.99 -9.97 13.47
CA VAL A 300 -5.73 -9.35 13.90
C VAL A 300 -4.56 -10.29 13.59
N ILE A 301 -3.59 -9.80 12.80
CA ILE A 301 -2.36 -10.52 12.45
C ILE A 301 -1.15 -10.04 13.27
N ASN A 302 -1.21 -8.83 13.79
CA ASN A 302 -0.23 -8.27 14.71
C ASN A 302 -0.93 -7.27 15.64
N GLY A 303 -0.84 -7.47 16.96
CA GLY A 303 -1.60 -6.67 17.93
C GLY A 303 -1.09 -5.24 18.14
N THR A 304 0.14 -4.92 17.73
CA THR A 304 0.76 -3.60 17.94
C THR A 304 1.37 -3.02 16.67
N SER A 305 1.22 -3.72 15.56
CA SER A 305 1.91 -3.44 14.31
C SER A 305 3.41 -3.20 14.49
N CYS A 306 4.06 -4.02 15.32
CA CYS A 306 5.47 -3.85 15.68
C CYS A 306 5.81 -2.50 16.36
N GLY A 307 4.85 -1.92 17.09
CA GLY A 307 5.03 -0.64 17.79
C GLY A 307 4.66 0.59 16.95
N GLY A 308 3.89 0.43 15.87
CA GLY A 308 3.48 1.52 15.01
C GLY A 308 2.04 1.40 14.51
N GLN A 309 1.78 2.00 13.35
CA GLN A 309 0.49 1.97 12.66
C GLN A 309 0.68 1.47 11.22
N PRO A 310 -0.14 0.51 10.73
CA PRO A 310 -0.11 0.13 9.33
C PRO A 310 -0.63 1.30 8.47
N ARG A 311 0.06 1.61 7.37
CA ARG A 311 -0.33 2.71 6.46
C ARG A 311 -0.83 2.22 5.14
N THR A 312 -0.08 1.30 4.54
CA THR A 312 -0.37 0.77 3.21
C THR A 312 0.43 -0.50 2.95
N VAL A 313 0.19 -1.13 1.80
CA VAL A 313 0.99 -2.25 1.29
C VAL A 313 1.69 -1.79 0.02
N THR A 314 2.96 -2.12 -0.11
CA THR A 314 3.67 -2.03 -1.38
C THR A 314 4.11 -3.41 -1.86
N VAL A 315 4.24 -3.58 -3.17
CA VAL A 315 4.80 -4.79 -3.77
C VAL A 315 6.13 -4.42 -4.41
N LEU A 316 7.23 -4.95 -3.85
CA LEU A 316 8.59 -4.76 -4.34
C LEU A 316 9.11 -6.08 -4.86
N ASP A 317 9.48 -6.13 -6.14
CA ASP A 317 10.04 -7.34 -6.77
C ASP A 317 9.15 -8.58 -6.59
N GLY A 318 7.83 -8.38 -6.62
CA GLY A 318 6.82 -9.43 -6.42
C GLY A 318 6.54 -9.78 -4.96
N GLN A 319 7.28 -9.24 -3.99
CA GLN A 319 7.06 -9.42 -2.56
C GLN A 319 6.15 -8.31 -2.01
N PRO A 320 4.99 -8.61 -1.41
CA PRO A 320 4.22 -7.62 -0.67
C PRO A 320 4.89 -7.26 0.68
N TRP A 321 4.88 -5.99 1.03
CA TRP A 321 5.42 -5.45 2.28
C TRP A 321 4.38 -4.56 2.94
N GLN A 322 4.11 -4.82 4.22
CA GLN A 322 3.37 -3.89 5.06
C GLN A 322 4.29 -2.70 5.35
N ILE A 323 3.84 -1.50 4.99
CA ILE A 323 4.44 -0.26 5.47
C ILE A 323 3.81 0.06 6.82
N VAL A 324 4.64 0.22 7.84
CA VAL A 324 4.25 0.65 9.19
C VAL A 324 4.99 1.94 9.51
N ASP A 325 4.27 2.99 9.88
CA ASP A 325 4.90 4.16 10.51
C ASP A 325 5.07 3.89 12.00
N LEU A 326 6.30 4.06 12.50
CA LEU A 326 6.65 3.97 13.91
C LEU A 326 6.40 5.32 14.58
N TRP A 327 5.14 5.75 14.56
CA TRP A 327 4.71 7.00 15.18
C TRP A 327 5.09 7.06 16.66
N ARG A 328 5.34 8.27 17.14
CA ARG A 328 5.75 8.54 18.53
C ARG A 328 4.58 8.99 19.40
N GLY A 329 3.41 9.23 18.83
CA GLY A 329 2.25 9.74 19.55
C GLY A 329 2.30 11.25 19.75
N THR A 330 3.01 11.98 18.89
CA THR A 330 3.21 13.43 18.99
C THR A 330 2.60 14.15 17.78
N ARG A 331 2.25 15.42 17.92
CA ARG A 331 1.61 16.17 16.81
C ARG A 331 2.56 16.42 15.63
N ASN A 332 3.86 16.55 15.90
CA ASN A 332 4.90 16.53 14.89
C ASN A 332 5.58 15.16 14.95
N GLU A 333 5.63 14.46 13.81
CA GLU A 333 6.15 13.10 13.72
C GLU A 333 7.44 13.02 12.89
N THR A 334 8.19 14.12 12.74
CA THR A 334 9.44 14.19 11.93
C THR A 334 10.44 13.09 12.27
N GLN A 335 10.45 12.62 13.53
CA GLN A 335 11.39 11.60 14.00
C GLN A 335 10.83 10.16 13.93
N ALA A 336 9.62 9.96 13.41
CA ALA A 336 9.05 8.63 13.24
C ALA A 336 9.79 7.84 12.15
N GLY A 337 10.16 6.60 12.45
CA GLY A 337 10.73 5.68 11.47
C GLY A 337 9.66 4.99 10.63
N THR A 338 10.08 4.33 9.56
CA THR A 338 9.21 3.48 8.74
C THR A 338 9.72 2.05 8.74
N LEU A 339 8.89 1.12 9.21
CA LEU A 339 9.16 -0.32 9.14
C LEU A 339 8.54 -0.90 7.87
N LEU A 340 9.33 -1.71 7.16
CA LEU A 340 8.87 -2.59 6.10
C LEU A 340 8.86 -4.02 6.62
N ALA A 341 7.66 -4.59 6.77
CA ALA A 341 7.49 -5.98 7.20
C ALA A 341 6.97 -6.85 6.05
N PRO A 342 7.64 -7.96 5.71
CA PRO A 342 7.26 -8.80 4.58
C PRO A 342 5.94 -9.51 4.88
N LEU A 343 4.97 -9.33 3.99
CA LEU A 343 3.67 -9.98 4.09
C LEU A 343 3.72 -11.34 3.39
N SER A 344 3.03 -12.32 3.98
CA SER A 344 2.75 -13.58 3.32
C SER A 344 1.26 -13.87 3.33
N TYR A 345 0.80 -14.59 2.32
CA TYR A 345 -0.54 -15.16 2.31
C TYR A 345 -0.47 -16.64 1.98
N THR A 346 -0.86 -17.46 2.94
CA THR A 346 -0.96 -18.91 2.84
C THR A 346 -2.34 -19.31 3.36
N PRO A 347 -3.27 -19.74 2.47
CA PRO A 347 -4.57 -20.24 2.91
C PRO A 347 -4.38 -21.33 3.95
N THR A 348 -4.95 -21.14 5.14
CA THR A 348 -4.94 -22.15 6.20
C THR A 348 -6.24 -22.94 6.17
N GLN A 349 -6.12 -24.26 6.37
CA GLN A 349 -7.29 -25.11 6.59
C GLN A 349 -7.67 -25.05 8.07
N GLY A 350 -8.89 -24.62 8.36
CA GLY A 350 -9.42 -24.55 9.72
C GLY A 350 -10.74 -23.79 9.72
N THR A 351 -11.68 -24.24 10.56
CA THR A 351 -13.00 -23.60 10.66
C THR A 351 -13.08 -22.82 11.97
N PRO A 352 -13.58 -21.58 11.95
CA PRO A 352 -14.04 -20.88 13.15
C PRO A 352 -14.72 -21.80 14.18
N GLY A 353 -14.05 -22.05 15.31
CA GLY A 353 -14.62 -22.81 16.43
C GLY A 353 -14.38 -24.33 16.39
N ASP A 354 -13.53 -24.83 15.50
CA ASP A 354 -13.17 -26.26 15.40
C ASP A 354 -12.28 -26.80 16.54
N GLY A 355 -12.01 -25.99 17.57
CA GLY A 355 -11.17 -26.34 18.71
C GLY A 355 -9.67 -26.35 18.41
N LYS A 356 -9.24 -26.04 17.18
CA LYS A 356 -7.81 -25.97 16.80
C LYS A 356 -7.28 -24.55 16.95
N ARG A 357 -5.95 -24.43 16.96
CA ARG A 357 -5.27 -23.14 16.94
C ARG A 357 -5.66 -22.39 15.66
N TRP A 358 -6.22 -21.20 15.81
CA TRP A 358 -6.42 -20.28 14.70
C TRP A 358 -5.06 -19.75 14.21
N ILE A 359 -4.80 -19.90 12.91
CA ILE A 359 -3.62 -19.34 12.25
C ILE A 359 -4.16 -18.47 11.11
N PRO A 360 -4.03 -17.13 11.21
CA PRO A 360 -4.41 -16.25 10.12
C PRO A 360 -3.67 -16.64 8.83
N PRO A 361 -4.35 -16.63 7.66
CA PRO A 361 -3.72 -16.91 6.39
C PRO A 361 -2.79 -15.78 5.96
N VAL A 362 -2.93 -14.58 6.55
CA VAL A 362 -2.03 -13.43 6.38
C VAL A 362 -1.10 -13.34 7.58
N SER A 363 0.19 -13.11 7.35
CA SER A 363 1.14 -12.88 8.43
C SER A 363 2.29 -11.96 7.99
N TYR A 364 2.90 -11.31 8.97
CA TYR A 364 4.23 -10.70 8.85
C TYR A 364 4.96 -10.77 10.19
N SER A 365 6.29 -10.71 10.16
CA SER A 365 7.15 -10.69 11.34
C SER A 365 7.73 -9.29 11.58
N CYS A 366 7.96 -8.96 12.84
CA CYS A 366 8.71 -7.78 13.26
C CYS A 366 10.23 -8.03 13.28
N SER A 367 10.66 -9.29 13.23
CA SER A 367 12.06 -9.72 13.31
C SER A 367 12.42 -10.85 12.36
#